data_AF-M1WRZ6-F1
#
_entry.id   AF-M1WRZ6-F1
#
_cell.length_a   1.000
_cell.length_b   1.000
_cell.length_c   1.000
_cell.angle_alpha   90.00
_cell.angle_beta   90.00
_cell.angle_gamma   90.00
#
_symmetry.space_group_name_H-M   'P 1'
#
loop_
_entity.id
_entity.type
_entity.pdbx_description
1 polymer ?
#
loop_
_entity_poly.entity_id
_entity_poly.type
_entity_poly.pdbx_seq_one_letter_code
_entity_poly.pdbx_strand_id
1 'polypeptide(L)'
;MRHFFILICLFSVLTFSSLPASGSEFPDMDICIGKNIVARILCKDVSEVDYVSRVRKNIYLFSVFYANKEARFFVGVYKDMIRVQGKDFMTVTRSIPYHFDETSKCGIVDYSVPDCPTSERIVCCSEKTLDEQLDEKFWDRPIPDLLEEDLRNALQADNASTGTQSDTEQPAQ
;
A
#
# COMPACT_ATOMS: atom_id res chain seq x y z
N MET A 1 8.48 -54.29 18.18
CA MET A 1 8.92 -52.91 18.49
C MET A 1 9.47 -52.14 17.29
N ARG A 2 10.14 -52.78 16.31
CA ARG A 2 10.74 -52.09 15.13
C ARG A 2 9.71 -51.42 14.20
N HIS A 3 8.53 -52.01 14.04
CA HIS A 3 7.47 -51.45 13.18
C HIS A 3 6.73 -50.24 13.79
N PHE A 4 6.71 -50.12 15.12
CA PHE A 4 6.07 -48.99 15.81
C PHE A 4 6.89 -47.71 15.66
N PHE A 5 8.22 -47.82 15.71
CA PHE A 5 9.14 -46.71 15.44
C PHE A 5 9.06 -46.20 13.99
N ILE A 6 8.84 -47.09 13.01
CA ILE A 6 8.72 -46.70 11.60
C ILE A 6 7.41 -45.91 11.37
N LEU A 7 6.32 -46.31 12.00
CA LEU A 7 5.04 -45.60 11.92
C LEU A 7 5.09 -44.19 12.54
N ILE A 8 5.79 -44.03 13.67
CA ILE A 8 5.97 -42.72 14.31
C ILE A 8 6.82 -41.79 13.44
N CYS A 9 7.90 -42.29 12.83
CA CYS A 9 8.70 -41.48 11.91
C CYS A 9 7.92 -41.07 10.64
N LEU A 10 7.06 -41.94 10.09
CA LEU A 10 6.21 -41.59 8.95
C LEU A 10 5.13 -40.54 9.30
N PHE A 11 4.59 -40.58 10.53
CA PHE A 11 3.62 -39.59 10.98
C PHE A 11 4.27 -38.21 11.20
N SER A 12 5.52 -38.18 11.68
CA SER A 12 6.29 -36.94 11.86
C SER A 12 6.65 -36.24 10.55
N VAL A 13 6.76 -36.95 9.43
CA VAL A 13 7.09 -36.34 8.12
C VAL A 13 5.87 -35.66 7.49
N LEU A 14 4.65 -36.12 7.79
CA LEU A 14 3.42 -35.56 7.24
C LEU A 14 2.92 -34.30 7.98
N THR A 15 3.40 -34.03 9.19
CA THR A 15 3.04 -32.81 9.95
C THR A 15 3.97 -31.62 9.69
N PHE A 16 5.01 -31.78 8.88
CA PHE A 16 5.83 -30.69 8.36
C PHE A 16 5.37 -30.24 6.97
N SER A 17 4.06 -30.03 6.80
CA SER A 17 3.56 -29.17 5.73
C SER A 17 4.00 -27.74 6.06
N SER A 18 5.08 -27.30 5.43
CA SER A 18 5.55 -25.92 5.49
C SER A 18 4.43 -24.99 5.07
N LEU A 19 3.99 -24.09 5.96
CA LEU A 19 3.13 -23.00 5.55
C LEU A 19 3.85 -22.23 4.44
N PRO A 20 3.18 -21.92 3.31
CA PRO A 20 3.78 -21.07 2.30
C PRO A 20 4.12 -19.75 2.96
N ALA A 21 5.40 -19.36 2.89
CA ALA A 21 5.79 -18.01 3.27
C ALA A 21 5.06 -17.05 2.33
N SER A 22 3.99 -16.43 2.82
CA SER A 22 3.24 -15.39 2.12
C SER A 22 4.23 -14.27 1.81
N GLY A 23 4.62 -14.21 0.54
CA GLY A 23 5.35 -13.05 0.06
C GLY A 23 4.34 -12.00 -0.34
N SER A 24 4.73 -10.75 -0.24
CA SER A 24 4.03 -9.64 -0.84
C SER A 24 3.84 -9.93 -2.34
N GLU A 25 2.59 -9.83 -2.76
CA GLU A 25 2.15 -9.97 -4.16
C GLU A 25 2.44 -8.69 -4.96
N PHE A 26 2.81 -7.59 -4.28
CA PHE A 26 2.91 -6.24 -4.83
C PHE A 26 4.35 -5.72 -4.79
N PRO A 27 5.22 -6.14 -5.73
CA PRO A 27 6.64 -5.79 -5.72
C PRO A 27 6.88 -4.29 -5.90
N ASP A 28 6.09 -3.60 -6.72
CA ASP A 28 6.28 -2.16 -6.99
C ASP A 28 5.99 -1.32 -5.75
N MET A 29 4.96 -1.70 -4.99
CA MET A 29 4.63 -1.13 -3.70
C MET A 29 5.78 -1.35 -2.71
N ASP A 30 6.27 -2.57 -2.56
CA ASP A 30 7.37 -2.88 -1.65
C ASP A 30 8.64 -2.07 -1.99
N ILE A 31 8.93 -1.92 -3.29
CA ILE A 31 10.08 -1.15 -3.77
C ILE A 31 9.92 0.33 -3.43
N CYS A 32 8.74 0.90 -3.67
CA CYS A 32 8.41 2.28 -3.29
C CYS A 32 8.59 2.51 -1.79
N ILE A 33 8.04 1.62 -0.96
CA ILE A 33 8.16 1.68 0.50
C ILE A 33 9.62 1.63 0.92
N GLY A 34 10.39 0.69 0.35
CA GLY A 34 11.80 0.51 0.66
C GLY A 34 12.64 1.73 0.33
N LYS A 35 12.43 2.35 -0.85
CA LYS A 35 13.11 3.61 -1.23
C LYS A 35 12.82 4.72 -0.23
N ASN A 36 11.55 4.96 0.06
CA ASN A 36 11.12 6.02 0.97
C ASN A 36 11.70 5.84 2.37
N ILE A 37 11.70 4.60 2.90
CA ILE A 37 12.22 4.32 4.23
C ILE A 37 13.74 4.50 4.31
N VAL A 38 14.49 4.01 3.32
CA VAL A 38 15.95 4.16 3.28
C VAL A 38 16.31 5.64 3.17
N ALA A 39 15.62 6.39 2.32
CA ALA A 39 15.77 7.83 2.20
C ALA A 39 15.51 8.53 3.54
N ARG A 40 14.43 8.15 4.24
CA ARG A 40 14.06 8.72 5.54
C ARG A 40 15.08 8.43 6.64
N ILE A 41 15.60 7.21 6.70
CA ILE A 41 16.61 6.80 7.69
C ILE A 41 17.90 7.61 7.53
N LEU A 42 18.28 7.91 6.29
CA LEU A 42 19.50 8.66 5.97
C LEU A 42 19.26 10.16 5.80
N CYS A 43 18.03 10.62 6.01
CA CYS A 43 17.57 11.97 5.73
C CYS A 43 18.01 12.51 4.36
N LYS A 44 17.76 11.69 3.33
CA LYS A 44 18.04 11.99 1.91
C LYS A 44 16.75 12.08 1.11
N ASP A 45 16.86 12.59 -0.11
CA ASP A 45 15.77 12.54 -1.07
C ASP A 45 15.54 11.12 -1.59
N VAL A 46 14.29 10.80 -1.94
CA VAL A 46 13.90 9.47 -2.45
C VAL A 46 14.55 9.18 -3.81
N SER A 47 14.83 10.22 -4.60
CA SER A 47 15.52 10.13 -5.89
C SER A 47 17.00 9.74 -5.78
N GLU A 48 17.61 9.90 -4.59
CA GLU A 48 18.99 9.48 -4.33
C GLU A 48 19.12 7.99 -3.93
N VAL A 49 17.98 7.30 -3.80
CA VAL A 49 17.94 5.89 -3.42
C VAL A 49 17.60 5.02 -4.63
N ASP A 50 18.57 4.19 -5.01
CA ASP A 50 18.45 3.29 -6.14
C ASP A 50 18.00 1.90 -5.67
N TYR A 51 17.03 1.36 -6.40
CA TYR A 51 16.69 -0.05 -6.31
C TYR A 51 17.69 -0.84 -7.15
N VAL A 52 18.36 -1.81 -6.52
CA VAL A 52 19.40 -2.61 -7.17
C VAL A 52 18.83 -3.93 -7.65
N SER A 53 18.26 -4.72 -6.73
CA SER A 53 17.73 -6.04 -7.05
C SER A 53 16.85 -6.61 -5.95
N ARG A 54 16.05 -7.61 -6.32
CA ARG A 54 15.31 -8.45 -5.39
C ARG A 54 16.20 -9.63 -4.99
N VAL A 55 16.51 -9.74 -3.70
CA VAL A 55 17.43 -10.77 -3.18
C VAL A 55 16.66 -12.04 -2.83
N ARG A 56 15.49 -11.90 -2.19
CA ARG A 56 14.57 -12.98 -1.85
C ARG A 56 13.13 -12.49 -1.95
N LYS A 57 12.16 -13.39 -1.78
CA LYS A 57 10.75 -13.00 -1.59
C LYS A 57 10.70 -11.97 -0.45
N ASN A 58 10.17 -10.79 -0.76
CA ASN A 58 10.02 -9.63 0.11
C ASN A 58 11.30 -8.93 0.60
N ILE A 59 12.48 -9.35 0.14
CA ILE A 59 13.74 -8.71 0.53
C ILE A 59 14.37 -8.07 -0.69
N TYR A 60 14.52 -6.76 -0.62
CA TYR A 60 15.00 -5.89 -1.70
C TYR A 60 16.32 -5.25 -1.28
N LEU A 61 17.22 -5.11 -2.24
CA LEU A 61 18.51 -4.45 -2.07
C LEU A 61 18.42 -3.04 -2.64
N PHE A 62 18.75 -2.07 -1.82
CA PHE A 62 18.85 -0.67 -2.17
C PHE A 62 20.29 -0.19 -2.04
N SER A 63 20.64 0.77 -2.88
CA SER A 63 21.92 1.48 -2.84
C SER A 63 21.68 2.96 -2.70
N VAL A 64 22.55 3.63 -1.96
CA VAL A 64 22.51 5.07 -1.73
C VAL A 64 23.93 5.57 -1.55
N PHE A 65 24.24 6.67 -2.21
CA PHE A 65 25.55 7.29 -2.08
C PHE A 65 25.57 8.17 -0.82
N TYR A 66 26.38 7.78 0.16
CA TYR A 66 26.48 8.47 1.45
C TYR A 66 27.95 8.62 1.86
N ALA A 67 28.34 9.85 2.24
CA ALA A 67 29.69 10.17 2.70
C ALA A 67 30.82 9.69 1.76
N ASN A 68 30.67 9.97 0.45
CA ASN A 68 31.61 9.57 -0.61
C ASN A 68 31.78 8.06 -0.82
N LYS A 69 30.85 7.25 -0.30
CA LYS A 69 30.85 5.79 -0.48
C LYS A 69 29.45 5.31 -0.86
N GLU A 70 29.41 4.23 -1.63
CA GLU A 70 28.17 3.51 -1.88
C GLU A 70 27.80 2.71 -0.62
N ALA A 71 26.66 3.01 -0.02
CA ALA A 71 26.10 2.25 1.09
C ALA A 71 24.93 1.41 0.58
N ARG A 72 24.85 0.15 1.04
CA ARG A 72 23.82 -0.80 0.60
C ARG A 72 22.97 -1.27 1.75
N PHE A 73 21.67 -1.36 1.52
CA PHE A 73 20.68 -1.73 2.53
C PHE A 73 19.78 -2.84 2.01
N PHE A 74 19.58 -3.86 2.84
CA PHE A 74 18.51 -4.83 2.65
C PHE A 74 17.25 -4.32 3.36
N VAL A 75 16.14 -4.27 2.63
CA VAL A 75 14.83 -3.94 3.18
C VAL A 75 13.91 -5.13 2.98
N GLY A 76 13.41 -5.66 4.09
CA GLY A 76 12.40 -6.71 4.13
C GLY A 76 11.02 -6.13 4.41
N VAL A 77 10.06 -6.28 3.49
CA VAL A 77 8.67 -5.84 3.67
C VAL A 77 7.81 -7.04 4.07
N TYR A 78 7.34 -7.06 5.32
CA TYR A 78 6.45 -8.11 5.84
C TYR A 78 5.06 -7.53 6.09
N LYS A 79 4.07 -8.38 6.37
CA LYS A 79 2.66 -7.98 6.51
C LYS A 79 2.45 -6.80 7.49
N ASP A 80 3.14 -6.81 8.63
CA ASP A 80 2.92 -5.82 9.70
C ASP A 80 4.18 -5.01 10.04
N MET A 81 5.31 -5.33 9.40
CA MET A 81 6.58 -4.70 9.75
C MET A 81 7.55 -4.64 8.58
N ILE A 82 8.37 -3.60 8.58
CA ILE A 82 9.46 -3.41 7.64
C ILE A 82 10.77 -3.49 8.40
N ARG A 83 11.71 -4.28 7.89
CA ARG A 83 13.04 -4.45 8.50
C ARG A 83 14.08 -3.88 7.57
N VAL A 84 14.93 -3.01 8.11
CA VAL A 84 16.05 -2.42 7.38
C VAL A 84 17.36 -2.91 8.00
N GLN A 85 18.26 -3.42 7.17
CA GLN A 85 19.54 -3.97 7.56
C GLN A 85 20.64 -3.41 6.65
N GLY A 86 21.71 -2.88 7.24
CA GLY A 86 22.90 -2.50 6.46
C GLY A 86 23.61 -3.74 5.93
N LYS A 87 24.02 -3.74 4.65
CA LYS A 87 24.71 -4.87 4.02
C LYS A 87 26.04 -5.19 4.70
N ASP A 88 26.81 -4.16 5.04
CA ASP A 88 28.18 -4.33 5.53
C ASP A 88 28.24 -4.74 7.01
N PHE A 89 27.28 -4.29 7.82
CA PHE A 89 27.26 -4.55 9.26
C PHE A 89 26.36 -5.73 9.67
N MET A 90 25.50 -6.22 8.76
CA MET A 90 24.53 -7.32 8.97
C MET A 90 23.69 -7.23 10.26
N THR A 91 23.64 -6.07 10.91
CA THR A 91 22.80 -5.80 12.07
C THR A 91 21.52 -5.14 11.60
N VAL A 92 20.38 -5.59 12.16
CA VAL A 92 19.08 -4.96 11.87
C VAL A 92 19.13 -3.55 12.43
N THR A 93 19.11 -2.56 11.53
CA THR A 93 19.22 -1.15 11.88
C THR A 93 17.91 -0.67 12.48
N ARG A 94 16.77 -1.01 11.86
CA ARG A 94 15.44 -0.58 12.28
C ARG A 94 14.37 -1.62 11.94
N SER A 95 13.39 -1.73 12.83
CA SER A 95 12.10 -2.40 12.58
C SER A 95 11.02 -1.34 12.66
N ILE A 96 10.27 -1.15 11.59
CA ILE A 96 9.30 -0.07 11.42
C ILE A 96 7.91 -0.70 11.27
N PRO A 97 6.90 -0.28 12.06
CA PRO A 97 5.55 -0.77 11.90
C PRO A 97 4.97 -0.35 10.55
N TYR A 98 4.17 -1.23 9.95
CA TYR A 98 3.63 -1.06 8.61
C TYR A 98 2.17 -1.49 8.59
N HIS A 99 1.34 -0.74 7.87
CA HIS A 99 -0.06 -1.08 7.65
C HIS A 99 -0.34 -1.23 6.16
N PHE A 100 -0.87 -2.38 5.76
CA PHE A 100 -1.34 -2.63 4.41
C PHE A 100 -2.86 -2.55 4.37
N ASP A 101 -3.40 -1.68 3.52
CA ASP A 101 -4.82 -1.64 3.22
C ASP A 101 -5.10 -2.54 2.01
N GLU A 102 -5.78 -3.67 2.27
CA GLU A 102 -6.16 -4.64 1.24
C GLU A 102 -7.14 -4.05 0.20
N THR A 103 -7.91 -3.02 0.57
CA THR A 103 -8.92 -2.41 -0.31
C THR A 103 -8.29 -1.51 -1.35
N SER A 104 -7.45 -0.57 -0.89
CA SER A 104 -6.75 0.36 -1.77
C SER A 104 -5.46 -0.21 -2.37
N LYS A 105 -5.03 -1.39 -1.90
CA LYS A 105 -3.73 -2.01 -2.23
C LYS A 105 -2.56 -1.05 -2.00
N CYS A 106 -2.70 -0.22 -0.95
CA CYS A 106 -1.71 0.76 -0.55
C CYS A 106 -1.08 0.38 0.79
N GLY A 107 0.23 0.51 0.84
CA GLY A 107 1.02 0.45 2.04
C GLY A 107 1.19 1.85 2.65
N ILE A 108 0.83 1.97 3.93
CA ILE A 108 0.94 3.21 4.70
C ILE A 108 1.98 3.01 5.80
N VAL A 109 2.96 3.91 5.86
CA VAL A 109 4.01 3.92 6.88
C VAL A 109 4.10 5.29 7.54
N ASP A 110 3.85 5.29 8.85
CA ASP A 110 4.08 6.43 9.71
C ASP A 110 5.47 6.32 10.35
N TYR A 111 6.49 6.76 9.61
CA TYR A 111 7.87 6.80 10.08
C TYR A 111 8.47 8.18 9.91
N SER A 112 9.01 8.73 10.99
CA SER A 112 9.74 9.98 11.01
C SER A 112 11.01 9.83 11.84
N VAL A 113 12.05 10.59 11.46
CA VAL A 113 13.30 10.68 12.20
C VAL A 113 13.35 12.08 12.82
N PRO A 114 13.61 12.23 14.13
CA PRO A 114 13.52 13.53 14.82
C PRO A 114 14.33 14.66 14.19
N ASP A 115 15.49 14.32 13.62
CA ASP A 115 16.43 15.30 13.04
C ASP A 115 16.20 15.54 11.54
N CYS A 116 15.18 14.93 10.94
CA CYS A 116 14.89 15.06 9.52
C CYS A 116 13.66 15.95 9.27
N PRO A 117 13.73 16.94 8.36
CA PRO A 117 12.62 17.87 8.12
C PRO A 117 11.40 17.21 7.51
N THR A 118 11.58 16.08 6.83
CA THR A 118 10.47 15.34 6.24
C THR A 118 9.76 14.55 7.34
N SER A 119 8.51 14.91 7.62
CA SER A 119 7.62 14.22 8.57
C SER A 119 6.37 13.62 7.90
N GLU A 120 6.26 13.76 6.58
CA GLU A 120 5.11 13.28 5.81
C GLU A 120 4.94 11.76 5.88
N ARG A 121 3.69 11.32 5.92
CA ARG A 121 3.30 9.91 5.86
C ARG A 121 3.71 9.31 4.52
N ILE A 122 4.34 8.15 4.54
CA ILE A 122 4.72 7.44 3.33
C ILE A 122 3.52 6.63 2.87
N VAL A 123 3.04 6.89 1.66
CA VAL A 123 1.95 6.14 1.02
C VAL A 123 2.48 5.62 -0.33
N CYS A 124 2.48 4.31 -0.49
CA CYS A 124 2.89 3.64 -1.71
C CYS A 124 1.80 2.64 -2.10
N CYS A 125 1.30 2.72 -3.33
CA CYS A 125 0.25 1.84 -3.83
C CYS A 125 0.80 0.91 -4.91
N SER A 126 0.24 -0.30 -5.01
CA SER A 126 0.52 -1.16 -6.15
C SER A 126 -0.01 -0.54 -7.45
N GLU A 127 0.60 -0.87 -8.58
CA GLU A 127 0.05 -0.49 -9.87
C GLU A 127 -1.34 -1.13 -10.04
N LYS A 128 -2.33 -0.31 -10.44
CA LYS A 128 -3.70 -0.77 -10.68
C LYS A 128 -3.71 -1.66 -11.92
N THR A 129 -4.49 -2.74 -11.88
CA THR A 129 -4.65 -3.60 -13.06
C THR A 129 -5.32 -2.84 -14.21
N LEU A 130 -5.18 -3.31 -15.45
CA LEU A 130 -5.82 -2.68 -16.60
C LEU A 130 -7.35 -2.57 -16.42
N ASP A 131 -7.97 -3.57 -15.81
CA ASP A 131 -9.41 -3.58 -15.54
C ASP A 131 -9.79 -2.50 -14.51
N GLU A 132 -9.01 -2.36 -13.42
CA GLU A 132 -9.22 -1.30 -12.42
C GLU A 132 -9.05 0.10 -13.03
N GLN A 133 -8.08 0.27 -13.93
CA GLN A 133 -7.88 1.54 -14.65
C GLN A 133 -9.04 1.85 -15.60
N LEU A 134 -9.65 0.83 -16.22
CA LEU A 134 -10.79 1.00 -17.12
C LEU A 134 -12.07 1.34 -16.36
N ASP A 135 -12.26 0.76 -15.17
CA ASP A 135 -13.37 1.06 -14.29
C ASP A 135 -13.30 2.50 -13.75
N GLU A 136 -12.13 2.98 -13.32
CA GLU A 136 -11.98 4.39 -12.93
C GLU A 136 -12.26 5.34 -14.09
N LYS A 137 -11.71 5.04 -15.27
CA LYS A 137 -12.02 5.79 -16.50
C LYS A 137 -13.48 5.67 -16.92
N PHE A 138 -14.23 4.68 -16.43
CA PHE A 138 -15.66 4.57 -16.68
C PHE A 138 -16.45 5.56 -15.81
N TRP A 139 -16.06 5.71 -14.55
CA TRP A 139 -16.70 6.66 -13.63
C TRP A 139 -16.29 8.12 -13.88
N ASP A 140 -15.07 8.36 -14.35
CA ASP A 140 -14.59 9.70 -14.73
C ASP A 140 -15.05 10.18 -16.12
N ARG A 141 -16.00 9.48 -16.75
CA ARG A 141 -16.54 9.94 -18.03
C ARG A 141 -17.35 11.21 -17.83
N PRO A 142 -17.17 12.24 -18.68
CA PRO A 142 -18.04 13.41 -18.64
C PRO A 142 -19.49 12.97 -18.86
N ILE A 143 -20.40 13.60 -18.11
CA ILE A 143 -21.84 13.37 -18.26
C ILE A 143 -22.20 13.76 -19.70
N PRO A 144 -22.84 12.88 -20.50
CA PRO A 144 -23.18 13.21 -21.87
C PRO A 144 -24.06 14.46 -21.97
N ASP A 145 -23.80 15.32 -22.96
CA ASP A 145 -24.50 16.60 -23.18
C ASP A 145 -26.04 16.49 -23.22
N LEU A 146 -26.57 15.35 -23.69
CA LEU A 146 -28.02 15.08 -23.73
C LEU A 146 -28.66 14.98 -22.33
N LEU A 147 -27.87 14.64 -21.30
CA LEU A 147 -28.33 14.56 -19.92
C LEU A 147 -28.21 15.90 -19.19
N GLU A 148 -27.43 16.86 -19.70
CA GLU A 148 -27.31 18.19 -19.09
C GLU A 148 -28.60 19.00 -19.27
N GLU A 149 -29.27 18.87 -20.42
CA GLU A 149 -30.54 19.55 -20.66
C GLU A 149 -31.66 18.99 -19.78
N ASP A 150 -31.72 17.68 -19.63
CA ASP A 150 -32.69 17.01 -18.74
C ASP A 150 -32.39 17.25 -17.26
N LEU A 151 -31.11 17.29 -16.86
CA LEU A 151 -30.70 17.66 -15.50
C LEU A 151 -31.03 19.14 -15.21
N ARG A 152 -30.81 20.04 -16.17
CA ARG A 152 -31.20 21.46 -16.06
C ARG A 152 -32.71 21.60 -15.96
N ASN A 153 -33.48 20.85 -16.75
CA ASN A 153 -34.94 20.85 -16.70
C ASN A 153 -35.45 20.30 -15.36
N ALA A 154 -34.84 19.23 -14.83
CA ALA A 154 -35.18 18.68 -13.52
C ALA A 154 -34.83 19.65 -12.37
N LEU A 155 -33.66 20.28 -12.40
CA LEU A 155 -33.26 21.30 -11.41
C LEU A 155 -34.13 22.56 -11.49
N GLN A 156 -34.59 22.96 -12.67
CA GLN A 156 -35.55 24.06 -12.82
C GLN A 156 -36.94 23.68 -12.32
N ALA A 157 -37.38 22.44 -12.54
CA ALA A 157 -38.65 21.93 -12.03
C ALA A 157 -38.67 21.82 -10.49
N ASP A 158 -37.56 21.42 -9.86
CA ASP A 158 -37.43 21.39 -8.39
C ASP A 158 -37.39 22.79 -7.77
N ASN A 159 -36.70 23.74 -8.41
CA ASN A 159 -36.71 25.13 -7.97
C ASN A 159 -38.10 25.79 -8.17
N ALA A 160 -38.86 25.36 -9.18
CA ALA A 160 -40.23 25.80 -9.40
C ALA A 160 -41.23 25.16 -8.41
N SER A 161 -41.00 23.93 -7.96
CA SER A 161 -41.86 23.23 -7.00
C SER A 161 -41.63 23.67 -5.55
N THR A 162 -40.44 24.20 -5.22
CA THR A 162 -40.13 24.71 -3.87
C THR A 162 -40.64 26.15 -3.63
N GLY A 163 -41.11 26.84 -4.68
CA GLY A 163 -41.65 28.20 -4.60
C GLY A 163 -43.14 28.31 -4.25
N THR A 164 -43.85 27.18 -4.12
CA THR A 164 -45.30 27.17 -3.82
C THR A 164 -45.64 26.17 -2.72
N GLN A 165 -45.12 26.38 -1.51
CA GLN A 165 -45.70 25.83 -0.28
C GLN A 165 -45.65 26.90 0.82
N SER A 166 -46.48 27.93 0.65
CA SER A 166 -47.03 28.70 1.77
C SER A 166 -48.53 28.84 1.54
N ASP A 167 -49.28 28.35 2.52
CA ASP A 167 -50.67 28.69 2.87
C ASP A 167 -51.86 27.98 2.21
N THR A 168 -52.54 27.24 3.10
CA THR A 168 -54.01 27.05 3.22
C THR A 168 -54.59 25.74 2.66
N GLU A 169 -54.86 24.77 3.54
CA GLU A 169 -56.24 24.27 3.79
C GLU A 169 -56.29 23.39 5.06
N GLN A 170 -57.05 23.85 6.05
CA GLN A 170 -57.48 23.14 7.25
C GLN A 170 -58.69 22.26 6.91
N PRO A 171 -58.78 21.00 7.40
CA PRO A 171 -60.08 20.38 7.59
C PRO A 171 -60.44 20.33 9.07
N ALA A 172 -61.65 20.81 9.33
CA ALA A 172 -62.38 20.68 10.57
C ALA A 172 -62.66 19.21 10.91
N GLN A 173 -62.55 18.88 12.21
CA GLN A 173 -63.53 18.08 12.96
C GLN A 173 -63.62 18.60 14.39
#